data_AF-A0A3D1IGK9-F1
#
_entry.id   AF-A0A3D1IGK9-F1
#
_cell.length_a   1.000
_cell.length_b   1.000
_cell.length_c   1.000
_cell.angle_alpha   90.00
_cell.angle_beta   90.00
_cell.angle_gamma   90.00
#
_symmetry.space_group_name_H-M   'P 1'
#
loop_
_entity.id
_entity.type
_entity.pdbx_description
1 polymer ?
#
loop_
_entity_poly.entity_id
_entity_poly.type
_entity_poly.pdbx_seq_one_letter_code
_entity_poly.pdbx_strand_id
1 'polypeptide(L)'
;SLLEHLDIGVDTQALVFSKTSLQAPLISPRTPRAIYFSDAVAVGAVQGAPVIELVAFDPRRGAVFYTVDTARTKRPRFDRPARCLQCHQQAATLGVPGPYIGSVSTSATGRPDFRLGTVVTDHRTPFDERWGGWYVTGTHGAQSHRGNALARDPTTPAGLVDPFNQNLTSLTRFIDPGRFLVPTSDLVALMTFEHQTQMINLFTRIGWEARLADHDGILDASEAEARRLGVEEIARYMLFANEAPLIEPIQGVSSFTDTFPTRGPRDRQGRSLRDFDLRTRLFRYPLSFMIYSDLFDGLPNEIRRGVYGRLLHGLEGRADGEVILAIVRETKAGLPESWLPH
;
A
#
# COMPACT_ATOMS: atom_id res chain seq x y z
N SER A 1 -20.23 -10.21 -6.42
CA SER A 1 -18.90 -10.51 -7.01
C SER A 1 -17.92 -10.99 -5.93
N LEU A 2 -16.70 -11.43 -6.27
CA LEU A 2 -15.66 -11.77 -5.27
C LEU A 2 -15.25 -10.55 -4.42
N LEU A 3 -15.15 -9.37 -5.04
CA LEU A 3 -14.80 -8.12 -4.34
C LEU A 3 -15.84 -7.73 -3.29
N GLU A 4 -17.14 -7.90 -3.59
CA GLU A 4 -18.22 -7.67 -2.61
C GLU A 4 -18.09 -8.57 -1.37
N HIS A 5 -17.74 -9.84 -1.54
CA HIS A 5 -17.58 -10.77 -0.41
C HIS A 5 -16.35 -10.46 0.45
N LEU A 6 -15.36 -9.75 -0.12
CA LEU A 6 -14.14 -9.33 0.57
C LEU A 6 -14.21 -7.87 1.03
N ASP A 7 -15.36 -7.21 0.85
CA ASP A 7 -15.58 -5.79 1.14
C ASP A 7 -14.51 -4.88 0.49
N ILE A 8 -14.23 -5.11 -0.79
CA ILE A 8 -13.28 -4.33 -1.58
C ILE A 8 -14.06 -3.42 -2.54
N GLY A 9 -13.86 -2.12 -2.40
CA GLY A 9 -14.41 -1.10 -3.32
C GLY A 9 -13.73 -1.14 -4.69
N VAL A 10 -14.51 -1.00 -5.75
CA VAL A 10 -13.98 -0.94 -7.13
C VAL A 10 -13.20 0.36 -7.41
N ASP A 11 -13.40 1.39 -6.60
CA ASP A 11 -12.70 2.66 -6.63
C ASP A 11 -11.25 2.58 -6.10
N THR A 12 -10.87 1.44 -5.50
CA THR A 12 -9.50 1.09 -5.14
C THR A 12 -8.67 0.56 -6.32
N GLN A 13 -9.27 0.44 -7.51
CA GLN A 13 -8.62 -0.13 -8.68
C GLN A 13 -7.30 0.61 -8.99
N ALA A 14 -6.22 -0.16 -9.03
CA ALA A 14 -4.92 0.23 -9.54
C ALA A 14 -4.56 -0.64 -10.74
N LEU A 15 -4.14 -0.01 -11.84
CA LEU A 15 -3.79 -0.72 -13.08
C LEU A 15 -2.29 -0.71 -13.31
N VAL A 16 -1.70 -1.90 -13.43
CA VAL A 16 -0.27 -2.10 -13.71
C VAL A 16 -0.09 -2.78 -15.06
N PHE A 17 0.58 -2.10 -15.98
CA PHE A 17 0.86 -2.62 -17.31
C PHE A 17 2.28 -3.19 -17.45
N SER A 18 3.14 -2.98 -16.45
CA SER A 18 4.46 -3.62 -16.42
C SER A 18 4.33 -5.13 -16.28
N LYS A 19 5.16 -5.86 -17.05
CA LYS A 19 5.22 -7.33 -17.07
C LYS A 19 6.05 -7.87 -15.90
N THR A 20 5.59 -7.59 -14.68
CA THR A 20 6.28 -7.91 -13.40
C THR A 20 5.50 -8.89 -12.53
N SER A 21 4.59 -9.67 -13.13
CA SER A 21 3.74 -10.65 -12.48
C SER A 21 4.04 -12.06 -12.98
N LEU A 22 3.67 -13.07 -12.20
CA LEU A 22 3.55 -14.46 -12.64
C LEU A 22 2.76 -14.59 -13.96
N GLN A 23 1.77 -13.73 -14.17
CA GLN A 23 0.89 -13.74 -15.34
C GLN A 23 1.35 -12.77 -16.44
N ALA A 24 2.63 -12.37 -16.43
CA ALA A 24 3.25 -11.44 -17.38
C ALA A 24 2.98 -11.71 -18.87
N PRO A 25 2.87 -12.97 -19.36
CA PRO A 25 2.53 -13.22 -20.77
C PRO A 25 1.18 -12.65 -21.22
N LEU A 26 0.24 -12.43 -20.28
CA LEU A 26 -1.11 -11.91 -20.56
C LEU A 26 -1.24 -10.39 -20.31
N ILE A 27 -0.22 -9.77 -19.71
CA ILE A 27 -0.23 -8.36 -19.34
C ILE A 27 0.34 -7.52 -20.48
N SER A 28 -0.31 -6.40 -20.80
CA SER A 28 0.21 -5.39 -21.73
C SER A 28 -0.34 -4.01 -21.38
N PRO A 29 0.17 -2.92 -21.98
CA PRO A 29 -0.47 -1.61 -21.88
C PRO A 29 -1.97 -1.61 -22.24
N ARG A 30 -2.41 -2.40 -23.22
CA ARG A 30 -3.84 -2.49 -23.59
C ARG A 30 -4.65 -3.42 -22.69
N THR A 31 -4.00 -4.33 -21.98
CA THR A 31 -4.60 -5.30 -21.06
C THR A 31 -3.78 -5.35 -19.76
N PRO A 32 -3.77 -4.26 -18.97
CA PRO A 32 -3.05 -4.24 -17.70
C PRO A 32 -3.65 -5.22 -16.70
N ARG A 33 -2.87 -5.59 -15.70
CA ARG A 33 -3.37 -6.24 -14.49
C ARG A 33 -4.10 -5.21 -13.65
N ALA A 34 -5.29 -5.56 -13.18
CA ALA A 34 -6.01 -4.78 -12.18
C ALA A 34 -5.69 -5.31 -10.78
N ILE A 35 -5.46 -4.40 -9.84
CA ILE A 35 -5.31 -4.69 -8.42
C ILE A 35 -6.40 -3.90 -7.69
N TYR A 36 -7.11 -4.57 -6.79
CA TYR A 36 -8.08 -3.97 -5.88
C TYR A 36 -7.65 -4.29 -4.46
N PHE A 37 -7.86 -3.41 -3.50
CA PHE A 37 -7.36 -3.62 -2.14
C PHE A 37 -8.32 -3.11 -1.07
N SER A 38 -8.25 -3.73 0.10
CA SER A 38 -8.78 -3.23 1.36
C SER A 38 -7.68 -3.30 2.41
N ASP A 39 -8.00 -3.02 3.68
CA ASP A 39 -7.04 -3.10 4.77
C ASP A 39 -6.54 -4.54 5.01
N ALA A 40 -7.35 -5.55 4.66
CA ALA A 40 -7.13 -6.95 5.01
C ALA A 40 -6.76 -7.84 3.82
N VAL A 41 -7.13 -7.47 2.59
CA VAL A 41 -6.94 -8.29 1.39
C VAL A 41 -6.65 -7.43 0.17
N ALA A 42 -5.79 -7.90 -0.73
CA ALA A 42 -5.68 -7.37 -2.08
C ALA A 42 -5.92 -8.47 -3.13
N VAL A 43 -6.55 -8.11 -4.24
CA VAL A 43 -6.98 -8.99 -5.33
C VAL A 43 -6.37 -8.51 -6.63
N GLY A 44 -5.59 -9.37 -7.28
CA GLY A 44 -5.02 -9.16 -8.62
C GLY A 44 -5.77 -9.95 -9.69
N ALA A 45 -6.24 -9.26 -10.72
CA ALA A 45 -6.92 -9.86 -11.86
C ALA A 45 -6.24 -9.50 -13.18
N VAL A 46 -6.00 -10.50 -14.02
CA VAL A 46 -5.47 -10.33 -15.38
C VAL A 46 -6.51 -10.84 -16.37
N GLN A 47 -6.76 -10.06 -17.42
CA GLN A 47 -7.77 -10.42 -18.41
C GLN A 47 -7.40 -11.71 -19.14
N GLY A 48 -8.34 -12.65 -19.21
CA GLY A 48 -8.12 -13.97 -19.83
C GLY A 48 -7.20 -14.92 -19.04
N ALA A 49 -6.80 -14.55 -17.82
CA ALA A 49 -6.04 -15.42 -16.95
C ALA A 49 -6.86 -16.61 -16.43
N PRO A 50 -6.23 -17.78 -16.23
CA PRO A 50 -6.88 -18.93 -15.60
C PRO A 50 -7.08 -18.74 -14.10
N VAL A 51 -6.40 -17.77 -13.47
CA VAL A 51 -6.48 -17.54 -12.02
C VAL A 51 -6.57 -16.06 -11.66
N ILE A 52 -7.32 -15.79 -10.59
CA ILE A 52 -7.26 -14.55 -9.81
C ILE A 52 -6.24 -14.76 -8.69
N GLU A 53 -5.37 -13.78 -8.48
CA GLU A 53 -4.37 -13.77 -7.41
C GLU A 53 -4.92 -12.99 -6.21
N LEU A 54 -4.67 -13.46 -4.99
CA LEU A 54 -5.04 -12.74 -3.78
C LEU A 54 -3.89 -12.77 -2.78
N VAL A 55 -3.83 -11.75 -1.93
CA VAL A 55 -3.03 -11.74 -0.72
C VAL A 55 -3.91 -11.31 0.44
N ALA A 56 -3.94 -12.10 1.51
CA ALA A 56 -4.63 -11.77 2.76
C ALA A 56 -3.60 -11.48 3.86
N PHE A 57 -3.93 -10.59 4.78
CA PHE A 57 -3.00 -10.13 5.82
C PHE A 57 -3.41 -10.71 7.18
N ASP A 58 -2.74 -11.80 7.58
CA ASP A 58 -3.01 -12.52 8.83
C ASP A 58 -2.26 -11.89 10.01
N PRO A 59 -2.90 -11.68 11.17
CA PRO A 59 -2.31 -10.99 12.34
C PRO A 59 -1.01 -11.60 12.87
N ARG A 60 -0.82 -12.91 12.66
CA ARG A 60 0.37 -13.64 13.15
C ARG A 60 1.32 -13.98 12.02
N ARG A 61 0.79 -14.34 10.84
CA ARG A 61 1.57 -14.82 9.70
C ARG A 61 1.97 -13.72 8.72
N GLY A 62 1.41 -12.51 8.80
CA GLY A 62 1.63 -11.50 7.78
C GLY A 62 0.93 -11.83 6.46
N ALA A 63 1.56 -11.52 5.33
CA ALA A 63 0.95 -11.75 4.02
C ALA A 63 0.88 -13.24 3.63
N VAL A 64 -0.32 -13.71 3.28
CA VAL A 64 -0.59 -15.06 2.80
C VAL A 64 -1.18 -15.00 1.40
N PHE A 65 -0.50 -15.64 0.44
CA PHE A 65 -0.85 -15.60 -0.97
C PHE A 65 -1.75 -16.77 -1.37
N TYR A 66 -2.76 -16.47 -2.18
CA TYR A 66 -3.75 -17.41 -2.69
C TYR A 66 -3.96 -17.23 -4.20
N THR A 67 -4.48 -18.27 -4.83
CA THR A 67 -5.06 -18.18 -6.19
C THR A 67 -6.44 -18.81 -6.22
N VAL A 68 -7.32 -18.30 -7.08
CA VAL A 68 -8.64 -18.87 -7.35
C VAL A 68 -8.81 -19.04 -8.85
N ASP A 69 -9.22 -20.23 -9.29
CA ASP A 69 -9.50 -20.52 -10.70
C ASP A 69 -10.66 -19.63 -11.21
N THR A 70 -10.51 -19.07 -12.41
CA THR A 70 -11.53 -18.21 -13.04
C THR A 70 -12.66 -19.00 -13.70
N ALA A 71 -12.50 -20.31 -13.87
CA ALA A 71 -13.55 -21.19 -14.36
C ALA A 71 -14.77 -21.13 -13.44
N ARG A 72 -15.95 -20.94 -14.05
CA ARG A 72 -17.22 -20.91 -13.32
C ARG A 72 -17.53 -22.29 -12.76
N THR A 73 -17.31 -22.47 -11.48
CA THR A 73 -17.61 -23.70 -10.75
C THR A 73 -18.63 -23.43 -9.63
N LYS A 74 -19.36 -24.46 -9.21
CA LYS A 74 -20.32 -24.34 -8.09
C LYS A 74 -19.64 -24.07 -6.74
N ARG A 75 -18.35 -24.40 -6.61
CA ARG A 75 -17.55 -24.30 -5.39
C ARG A 75 -16.12 -23.88 -5.74
N PRO A 76 -15.86 -22.58 -5.97
CA PRO A 76 -14.50 -22.09 -6.18
C PRO A 76 -13.63 -22.43 -4.96
N ARG A 77 -12.35 -22.73 -5.21
CA ARG A 77 -11.37 -23.09 -4.18
C ARG A 77 -10.21 -22.11 -4.19
N PHE A 78 -9.67 -21.85 -3.01
CA PHE A 78 -8.45 -21.09 -2.84
C PHE A 78 -7.27 -22.05 -2.72
N ASP A 79 -6.34 -21.95 -3.65
CA ASP A 79 -5.05 -22.65 -3.60
C ASP A 79 -3.99 -21.74 -3.00
N ARG A 80 -2.93 -22.33 -2.45
CA ARG A 80 -1.79 -21.61 -1.86
C ARG A 80 -0.47 -22.00 -2.55
N PRO A 81 -0.19 -21.48 -3.75
CA PRO A 81 1.00 -21.86 -4.48
C PRO A 81 2.25 -21.18 -3.89
N ALA A 82 3.31 -21.96 -3.61
CA ALA A 82 4.56 -21.44 -3.08
C ALA A 82 5.30 -20.48 -4.05
N ARG A 83 5.01 -20.58 -5.36
CA ARG A 83 5.65 -19.76 -6.41
C ARG A 83 5.47 -18.25 -6.20
N CYS A 84 4.42 -17.80 -5.51
CA CYS A 84 4.21 -16.39 -5.21
C CYS A 84 5.37 -15.81 -4.38
N LEU A 85 5.95 -16.61 -3.48
CA LEU A 85 7.05 -16.19 -2.61
C LEU A 85 8.36 -15.96 -3.36
N GLN A 86 8.51 -16.49 -4.58
CA GLN A 86 9.70 -16.23 -5.40
C GLN A 86 9.88 -14.72 -5.69
N CYS A 87 8.79 -13.97 -5.80
CA CYS A 87 8.82 -12.53 -6.04
C CYS A 87 8.36 -11.71 -4.83
N HIS A 88 7.57 -12.30 -3.92
CA HIS A 88 6.96 -11.61 -2.79
C HIS A 88 7.66 -11.84 -1.44
N GLN A 89 8.82 -12.52 -1.43
CA GLN A 89 9.67 -12.63 -0.25
C GLN A 89 11.11 -12.31 -0.65
N GLN A 90 11.37 -11.01 -0.86
CA GLN A 90 12.63 -10.50 -1.40
C GLN A 90 13.05 -9.24 -0.64
N ALA A 91 14.17 -8.62 -1.02
CA ALA A 91 14.61 -7.35 -0.43
C ALA A 91 13.53 -6.24 -0.52
N ALA A 92 12.75 -6.23 -1.60
CA ALA A 92 11.64 -5.28 -1.81
C ALA A 92 10.53 -5.38 -0.75
N THR A 93 10.45 -6.50 -0.02
CA THR A 93 9.47 -6.75 1.03
C THR A 93 10.15 -6.97 2.39
N LEU A 94 11.37 -6.47 2.55
CA LEU A 94 12.20 -6.62 3.76
C LEU A 94 12.50 -8.08 4.14
N GLY A 95 12.51 -8.99 3.15
CA GLY A 95 12.81 -10.41 3.36
C GLY A 95 11.63 -11.25 3.89
N VAL A 96 10.45 -10.64 4.09
CA VAL A 96 9.22 -11.34 4.50
C VAL A 96 8.21 -11.45 3.36
N PRO A 97 7.30 -12.44 3.37
CA PRO A 97 6.16 -12.47 2.46
C PRO A 97 5.37 -11.16 2.56
N GLY A 98 5.21 -10.47 1.42
CA GLY A 98 4.65 -9.14 1.44
C GLY A 98 4.26 -8.58 0.06
N PRO A 99 3.28 -7.66 0.00
CA PRO A 99 3.06 -6.85 -1.17
C PRO A 99 4.12 -5.74 -1.26
N TYR A 100 4.34 -5.23 -2.47
CA TYR A 100 5.13 -4.02 -2.69
C TYR A 100 4.66 -3.34 -3.99
N ILE A 101 4.94 -2.05 -4.13
CA ILE A 101 4.67 -1.29 -5.35
C ILE A 101 6.01 -0.90 -5.96
N GLY A 102 6.30 -1.47 -7.12
CA GLY A 102 7.53 -1.20 -7.86
C GLY A 102 7.29 -0.18 -8.96
N SER A 103 8.03 0.93 -8.92
CA SER A 103 8.14 1.92 -10.00
C SER A 103 9.32 1.54 -10.91
N VAL A 104 9.01 1.11 -12.13
CA VAL A 104 9.98 0.64 -13.12
C VAL A 104 9.68 1.21 -14.50
N SER A 105 10.71 1.70 -15.19
CA SER A 105 10.54 2.12 -16.59
C SER A 105 10.26 0.91 -17.48
N THR A 106 9.45 1.08 -18.52
CA THR A 106 9.08 -0.03 -19.41
C THR A 106 9.18 0.34 -20.88
N SER A 107 9.31 -0.68 -21.74
CA SER A 107 9.14 -0.56 -23.18
C SER A 107 7.68 -0.26 -23.58
N ALA A 108 7.44 0.06 -24.86
CA ALA A 108 6.09 0.15 -25.44
C ALA A 108 5.21 -1.10 -25.23
N THR A 109 5.81 -2.26 -24.91
CA THR A 109 5.09 -3.53 -24.67
C THR A 109 4.89 -3.84 -23.19
N GLY A 110 5.27 -2.91 -22.30
CA GLY A 110 5.22 -3.10 -20.85
C GLY A 110 6.36 -3.96 -20.30
N ARG A 111 7.39 -4.30 -21.09
CA ARG A 111 8.55 -5.04 -20.58
C ARG A 111 9.38 -4.11 -19.68
N PRO A 112 9.66 -4.47 -18.41
CA PRO A 112 10.49 -3.63 -17.55
C PRO A 112 11.92 -3.52 -18.07
N ASP A 113 12.53 -2.35 -17.91
CA ASP A 113 13.96 -2.12 -18.13
C ASP A 113 14.64 -1.84 -16.79
N PHE A 114 15.10 -2.91 -16.14
CA PHE A 114 15.71 -2.84 -14.81
C PHE A 114 17.06 -2.10 -14.80
N ARG A 115 17.70 -1.88 -15.96
CA ARG A 115 18.98 -1.13 -16.05
C ARG A 115 18.81 0.34 -15.68
N LEU A 116 17.58 0.86 -15.78
CA LEU A 116 17.22 2.23 -15.46
C LEU A 116 16.74 2.38 -14.00
N GLY A 117 17.02 1.37 -13.18
CA GLY A 117 16.66 1.34 -11.78
C GLY A 117 15.22 0.90 -11.53
N THR A 118 14.96 0.55 -10.28
CA THR A 118 13.63 0.22 -9.76
C THR A 118 13.53 0.85 -8.39
N VAL A 119 12.41 1.51 -8.14
CA VAL A 119 12.11 2.12 -6.85
C VAL A 119 10.94 1.35 -6.23
N VAL A 120 11.13 0.84 -5.02
CA VAL A 120 10.00 0.36 -4.22
C VAL A 120 9.40 1.58 -3.54
N THR A 121 8.15 1.89 -3.87
CA THR A 121 7.51 3.13 -3.49
C THR A 121 6.76 3.00 -2.17
N ASP A 122 6.83 4.05 -1.35
CA ASP A 122 6.06 4.23 -0.12
C ASP A 122 5.78 5.73 0.11
N HIS A 123 5.29 6.18 1.27
CA HIS A 123 4.99 7.61 1.48
C HIS A 123 6.22 8.53 1.41
N ARG A 124 7.45 8.01 1.53
CA ARG A 124 8.71 8.79 1.56
C ARG A 124 9.26 9.05 0.16
N THR A 125 8.78 8.31 -0.84
CA THR A 125 9.26 8.42 -2.22
C THR A 125 8.88 9.77 -2.83
N PRO A 126 9.82 10.53 -3.41
CA PRO A 126 9.51 11.74 -4.18
C PRO A 126 8.48 11.48 -5.28
N PHE A 127 7.60 12.44 -5.55
CA PHE A 127 6.47 12.27 -6.48
C PHE A 127 6.94 11.91 -7.91
N ASP A 128 8.09 12.44 -8.34
CA ASP A 128 8.73 12.21 -9.64
C ASP A 128 9.40 10.84 -9.79
N GLU A 129 9.59 10.10 -8.71
CA GLU A 129 10.09 8.73 -8.76
C GLU A 129 8.96 7.68 -8.83
N ARG A 130 7.70 8.08 -8.62
CA ARG A 130 6.56 7.17 -8.48
C ARG A 130 6.00 6.64 -9.80
N TRP A 131 5.48 5.41 -9.73
CA TRP A 131 4.54 4.78 -10.66
C TRP A 131 4.99 4.42 -12.07
N GLY A 132 6.30 4.31 -12.32
CA GLY A 132 6.79 3.72 -13.57
C GLY A 132 6.17 2.34 -13.82
N GLY A 133 5.54 2.14 -14.98
CA GLY A 133 4.89 0.87 -15.32
C GLY A 133 3.45 0.71 -14.80
N TRP A 134 2.89 1.76 -14.22
CA TRP A 134 1.50 1.84 -13.75
C TRP A 134 0.73 2.90 -14.54
N TYR A 135 -0.57 2.68 -14.72
CA TYR A 135 -1.47 3.73 -15.11
C TYR A 135 -1.88 4.56 -13.89
N VAL A 136 -2.01 5.87 -14.09
CA VAL A 136 -2.31 6.83 -13.03
C VAL A 136 -3.31 7.85 -13.56
N THR A 137 -4.37 8.08 -12.79
CA THR A 137 -5.37 9.11 -13.05
C THR A 137 -5.59 9.98 -11.82
N GLY A 138 -5.89 11.24 -12.06
CA GLY A 138 -6.05 12.32 -11.08
C GLY A 138 -5.24 13.54 -11.52
N THR A 139 -5.48 14.68 -10.88
CA THR A 139 -4.73 15.91 -11.13
C THR A 139 -3.76 16.19 -9.99
N HIS A 140 -2.61 16.74 -10.30
CA HIS A 140 -1.49 16.94 -9.37
C HIS A 140 -0.68 18.21 -9.68
N GLY A 141 -1.25 19.13 -10.47
CA GLY A 141 -0.62 20.40 -10.79
C GLY A 141 0.58 20.25 -11.72
N ALA A 142 1.65 21.03 -11.49
CA ALA A 142 2.91 20.93 -12.24
C ALA A 142 3.86 19.84 -11.72
N GLN A 143 3.51 19.13 -10.65
CA GLN A 143 4.25 17.94 -10.22
C GLN A 143 4.28 16.92 -11.37
N SER A 144 5.36 16.17 -11.49
CA SER A 144 5.49 15.09 -12.48
C SER A 144 5.66 13.76 -11.78
N HIS A 145 5.11 12.69 -12.35
CA HIS A 145 5.36 11.30 -11.93
C HIS A 145 5.74 10.42 -13.15
N ARG A 146 6.23 9.19 -12.94
CA ARG A 146 6.59 8.23 -14.00
C ARG A 146 5.43 7.36 -14.51
N GLY A 147 4.25 7.48 -13.90
CA GLY A 147 3.01 6.85 -14.35
C GLY A 147 2.64 7.21 -15.80
N ASN A 148 1.89 6.32 -16.46
CA ASN A 148 1.43 6.45 -17.86
C ASN A 148 2.55 6.51 -18.93
N ALA A 149 3.81 6.36 -18.53
CA ALA A 149 4.95 6.37 -19.43
C ALA A 149 5.07 5.05 -20.20
N LEU A 150 4.81 5.11 -21.50
CA LEU A 150 5.14 4.05 -22.45
C LEU A 150 6.32 4.56 -23.27
N ALA A 151 7.49 3.90 -23.19
CA ALA A 151 8.59 4.26 -24.07
C ALA A 151 8.17 3.97 -25.52
N ARG A 152 7.68 5.00 -26.24
CA ARG A 152 7.15 4.88 -27.61
C ARG A 152 8.26 4.66 -28.64
N ASP A 153 9.48 5.10 -28.33
CA ASP A 153 10.66 4.98 -29.16
C ASP A 153 11.81 4.38 -28.32
N PRO A 154 12.50 3.32 -28.79
CA PRO A 154 13.73 2.82 -28.17
C PRO A 154 14.83 3.87 -27.96
N THR A 155 14.81 4.99 -28.70
CA THR A 155 15.74 6.12 -28.55
C THR A 155 15.30 7.14 -27.49
N THR A 156 14.02 7.13 -27.08
CA THR A 156 13.55 7.98 -25.98
C THR A 156 14.01 7.37 -24.65
N PRO A 157 14.72 8.12 -23.79
CA PRO A 157 15.11 7.64 -22.47
C PRO A 157 13.90 7.12 -21.69
N ALA A 158 13.94 5.85 -21.26
CA ALA A 158 12.79 5.26 -20.58
C ALA A 158 12.60 5.92 -19.20
N GLY A 159 11.39 6.42 -18.95
CA GLY A 159 11.08 7.20 -17.75
C GLY A 159 10.65 8.64 -18.07
N LEU A 160 10.89 9.13 -19.28
CA LEU A 160 10.26 10.36 -19.76
C LEU A 160 8.76 10.14 -19.96
N VAL A 161 7.96 10.98 -19.34
CA VAL A 161 6.51 10.97 -19.50
C VAL A 161 6.11 12.12 -20.39
N ASP A 162 5.39 11.80 -21.45
CA ASP A 162 4.73 12.81 -22.29
C ASP A 162 3.85 13.70 -21.39
N PRO A 163 3.98 15.04 -21.43
CA PRO A 163 3.11 15.95 -20.69
C PRO A 163 1.61 15.71 -20.93
N PHE A 164 1.23 15.22 -22.12
CA PHE A 164 -0.16 14.80 -22.42
C PHE A 164 -0.61 13.55 -21.65
N ASN A 165 0.28 12.91 -20.89
CA ASN A 165 0.01 11.76 -20.04
C ASN A 165 0.08 12.06 -18.53
N GLN A 166 0.22 13.33 -18.17
CA GLN A 166 0.06 13.84 -16.80
C GLN A 166 -1.37 14.35 -16.59
N ASN A 167 -1.81 14.51 -15.34
CA ASN A 167 -3.13 15.10 -15.00
C ASN A 167 -4.34 14.44 -15.71
N LEU A 168 -4.31 13.12 -15.88
CA LEU A 168 -5.35 12.40 -16.62
C LEU A 168 -6.55 12.06 -15.78
N THR A 169 -7.75 12.30 -16.26
CA THR A 169 -8.99 11.95 -15.55
C THR A 169 -9.61 10.63 -15.98
N SER A 170 -9.08 9.99 -17.03
CA SER A 170 -9.58 8.72 -17.57
C SER A 170 -8.51 7.97 -18.36
N LEU A 171 -8.61 6.63 -18.35
CA LEU A 171 -7.74 5.74 -19.12
C LEU A 171 -8.38 5.19 -20.40
N THR A 172 -9.55 5.68 -20.79
CA THR A 172 -10.29 5.23 -22.00
C THR A 172 -9.47 5.29 -23.30
N ARG A 173 -8.42 6.13 -23.36
CA ARG A 173 -7.47 6.18 -24.49
C ARG A 173 -6.40 5.09 -24.49
N PHE A 174 -6.20 4.41 -23.37
CA PHE A 174 -5.18 3.38 -23.19
C PHE A 174 -5.76 1.97 -23.15
N ILE A 175 -6.95 1.84 -22.58
CA ILE A 175 -7.61 0.57 -22.32
C ILE A 175 -9.05 0.58 -22.83
N ASP A 176 -9.59 -0.61 -23.08
CA ASP A 176 -11.03 -0.81 -23.30
C ASP A 176 -11.76 -0.79 -21.95
N PRO A 177 -12.56 0.25 -21.63
CA PRO A 177 -13.20 0.39 -20.33
C PRO A 177 -14.20 -0.73 -20.04
N GLY A 178 -14.78 -1.37 -21.07
CA GLY A 178 -15.71 -2.49 -20.89
C GLY A 178 -15.07 -3.76 -20.33
N ARG A 179 -13.72 -3.80 -20.25
CA ARG A 179 -12.96 -4.92 -19.70
C ARG A 179 -12.57 -4.72 -18.23
N PHE A 180 -12.77 -3.53 -17.68
CA PHE A 180 -12.38 -3.18 -16.30
C PHE A 180 -13.60 -2.71 -15.52
N LEU A 181 -13.55 -2.76 -14.19
CA LEU A 181 -14.69 -2.36 -13.35
C LEU A 181 -14.87 -0.84 -13.34
N VAL A 182 -13.76 -0.10 -13.48
CA VAL A 182 -13.74 1.36 -13.66
C VAL A 182 -12.68 1.77 -14.69
N PRO A 183 -12.82 2.91 -15.38
CA PRO A 183 -11.86 3.37 -16.39
C PRO A 183 -10.69 4.19 -15.80
N THR A 184 -10.41 4.04 -14.50
CA THR A 184 -9.46 4.86 -13.74
C THR A 184 -8.46 4.01 -12.96
N SER A 185 -7.35 4.63 -12.54
CA SER A 185 -6.34 4.06 -11.65
C SER A 185 -5.88 5.20 -10.74
N ASP A 186 -6.64 5.41 -9.67
CA ASP A 186 -6.65 6.67 -8.92
C ASP A 186 -5.33 6.91 -8.16
N LEU A 187 -4.75 8.11 -8.31
CA LEU A 187 -3.47 8.46 -7.69
C LEU A 187 -3.55 8.47 -6.16
N VAL A 188 -4.68 8.87 -5.57
CA VAL A 188 -4.86 8.89 -4.10
C VAL A 188 -4.98 7.46 -3.58
N ALA A 189 -5.66 6.59 -4.33
CA ALA A 189 -5.70 5.15 -4.01
C ALA A 189 -4.30 4.53 -4.09
N LEU A 190 -3.52 4.83 -5.12
CA LEU A 190 -2.14 4.37 -5.25
C LEU A 190 -1.26 4.83 -4.08
N MET A 191 -1.26 6.13 -3.74
CA MET A 191 -0.49 6.65 -2.59
C MET A 191 -0.87 5.98 -1.27
N THR A 192 -2.17 5.73 -1.06
CA THR A 192 -2.66 5.03 0.13
C THR A 192 -2.17 3.59 0.17
N PHE A 193 -2.21 2.90 -0.98
CA PHE A 193 -1.74 1.52 -1.09
C PHE A 193 -0.21 1.41 -0.90
N GLU A 194 0.56 2.38 -1.40
CA GLU A 194 2.02 2.48 -1.19
C GLU A 194 2.35 2.55 0.30
N HIS A 195 1.67 3.42 1.04
CA HIS A 195 1.84 3.48 2.49
C HIS A 195 1.54 2.13 3.16
N GLN A 196 0.40 1.53 2.78
CA GLN A 196 -0.10 0.29 3.36
C GLN A 196 0.85 -0.89 3.13
N THR A 197 1.33 -1.09 1.89
CA THR A 197 2.18 -2.23 1.56
C THR A 197 3.48 -2.27 2.37
N GLN A 198 4.15 -1.12 2.52
CA GLN A 198 5.37 -1.03 3.31
C GLN A 198 5.10 -1.22 4.82
N MET A 199 3.98 -0.71 5.33
CA MET A 199 3.60 -0.92 6.73
C MET A 199 3.33 -2.40 7.05
N ILE A 200 2.64 -3.12 6.14
CA ILE A 200 2.40 -4.57 6.26
C ILE A 200 3.73 -5.33 6.38
N ASN A 201 4.72 -4.98 5.56
CA ASN A 201 6.03 -5.62 5.56
C ASN A 201 6.77 -5.37 6.88
N LEU A 202 6.71 -4.14 7.42
CA LEU A 202 7.32 -3.79 8.70
C LEU A 202 6.67 -4.55 9.87
N PHE A 203 5.34 -4.58 9.96
CA PHE A 203 4.62 -5.34 10.99
C PHE A 203 4.95 -6.83 10.91
N THR A 204 4.99 -7.38 9.69
CA THR A 204 5.30 -8.79 9.48
C THR A 204 6.72 -9.11 9.92
N ARG A 205 7.72 -8.35 9.44
CA ARG A 205 9.14 -8.59 9.76
C ARG A 205 9.40 -8.53 11.26
N ILE A 206 9.06 -7.42 11.90
CA ILE A 206 9.38 -7.19 13.31
C ILE A 206 8.54 -8.12 14.21
N GLY A 207 7.30 -8.40 13.81
CA GLY A 207 6.46 -9.38 14.49
C GLY A 207 7.02 -10.80 14.39
N TRP A 208 7.62 -11.19 13.26
CA TRP A 208 8.25 -12.50 13.07
C TRP A 208 9.55 -12.62 13.85
N GLU A 209 10.45 -11.65 13.72
CA GLU A 209 11.75 -11.61 14.42
C GLU A 209 11.55 -11.82 15.92
N ALA A 210 10.68 -11.03 16.54
CA ALA A 210 10.40 -11.14 17.97
C ALA A 210 9.77 -12.50 18.35
N ARG A 211 8.87 -13.07 17.53
CA ARG A 211 8.29 -14.40 17.81
C ARG A 211 9.30 -15.53 17.69
N LEU A 212 10.22 -15.44 16.72
CA LEU A 212 11.28 -16.44 16.55
C LEU A 212 12.24 -16.37 17.74
N ALA A 213 12.65 -15.18 18.15
CA ALA A 213 13.46 -14.98 19.33
C ALA A 213 12.77 -15.50 20.62
N ASP A 214 11.48 -15.21 20.80
CA ASP A 214 10.70 -15.73 21.93
C ASP A 214 10.60 -17.27 21.91
N HIS A 215 10.42 -17.86 20.71
CA HIS A 215 10.34 -19.32 20.54
C HIS A 215 11.67 -20.01 20.83
N ASP A 216 12.77 -19.44 20.35
CA ASP A 216 14.12 -20.00 20.48
C ASP A 216 14.78 -19.64 21.83
N GLY A 217 14.13 -18.81 22.64
CA GLY A 217 14.65 -18.36 23.94
C GLY A 217 15.82 -17.38 23.84
N ILE A 218 15.99 -16.72 22.69
CA ILE A 218 17.05 -15.74 22.46
C ILE A 218 16.56 -14.39 23.00
N LEU A 219 16.99 -14.03 24.21
CA LEU A 219 16.58 -12.80 24.90
C LEU A 219 17.79 -11.99 25.39
N ASP A 220 18.89 -12.02 24.62
CA ASP A 220 20.12 -11.33 24.95
C ASP A 220 20.08 -9.82 24.63
N ALA A 221 21.18 -9.13 24.89
CA ALA A 221 21.30 -7.69 24.63
C ALA A 221 21.19 -7.34 23.14
N SER A 222 21.60 -8.25 22.24
CA SER A 222 21.51 -8.04 20.80
C SER A 222 20.06 -8.08 20.34
N GLU A 223 19.29 -9.06 20.83
CA GLU A 223 17.85 -9.13 20.56
C GLU A 223 17.10 -7.93 21.17
N ALA A 224 17.43 -7.53 22.40
CA ALA A 224 16.81 -6.36 23.03
C ALA A 224 17.02 -5.08 22.19
N GLU A 225 18.22 -4.91 21.62
CA GLU A 225 18.53 -3.80 20.72
C GLU A 225 17.78 -3.93 19.39
N ALA A 226 17.71 -5.12 18.79
CA ALA A 226 16.94 -5.37 17.57
C ALA A 226 15.46 -5.01 17.75
N ARG A 227 14.83 -5.41 18.86
CA ARG A 227 13.45 -5.02 19.20
C ARG A 227 13.31 -3.52 19.33
N ARG A 228 14.25 -2.84 20.00
CA ARG A 228 14.22 -1.39 20.18
C ARG A 228 14.28 -0.66 18.83
N LEU A 229 15.16 -1.09 17.94
CA LEU A 229 15.30 -0.52 16.59
C LEU A 229 14.06 -0.78 15.73
N GLY A 230 13.50 -2.00 15.78
CA GLY A 230 12.27 -2.33 15.07
C GLY A 230 11.06 -1.52 15.56
N VAL A 231 10.91 -1.38 16.88
CA VAL A 231 9.88 -0.53 17.49
C VAL A 231 10.00 0.92 17.03
N GLU A 232 11.21 1.47 17.02
CA GLU A 232 11.48 2.83 16.53
C GLU A 232 11.14 2.96 15.04
N GLU A 233 11.52 1.97 14.22
CA GLU A 233 11.24 1.99 12.77
C GLU A 233 9.73 1.97 12.48
N ILE A 234 8.96 1.12 13.18
CA ILE A 234 7.50 1.11 13.08
C ILE A 234 6.93 2.46 13.48
N ALA A 235 7.30 2.98 14.66
CA ALA A 235 6.72 4.21 15.17
C ALA A 235 7.01 5.41 14.26
N ARG A 236 8.25 5.54 13.76
CA ARG A 236 8.64 6.57 12.81
C ARG A 236 7.84 6.48 11.51
N TYR A 237 7.69 5.29 10.96
CA TYR A 237 6.91 5.08 9.74
C TYR A 237 5.42 5.35 9.97
N MET A 238 4.85 4.93 11.10
CA MET A 238 3.47 5.23 11.48
C MET A 238 3.21 6.74 11.64
N LEU A 239 4.20 7.52 12.06
CA LEU A 239 4.09 8.98 12.18
C LEU A 239 4.41 9.74 10.87
N PHE A 240 4.47 9.03 9.73
CA PHE A 240 4.79 9.62 8.43
C PHE A 240 6.13 10.38 8.43
N ALA A 241 7.10 9.91 9.21
CA ALA A 241 8.42 10.53 9.25
C ALA A 241 9.07 10.47 7.87
N ASN A 242 9.51 11.65 7.38
CA ASN A 242 10.07 11.83 6.04
C ASN A 242 9.08 11.56 4.90
N GLU A 243 7.77 11.73 5.12
CA GLU A 243 6.80 11.78 4.01
C GLU A 243 7.24 12.82 2.98
N ALA A 244 7.22 12.43 1.70
CA ALA A 244 7.54 13.33 0.61
C ALA A 244 6.43 14.41 0.51
N PRO A 245 6.78 15.71 0.57
CA PRO A 245 5.78 16.77 0.56
C PRO A 245 5.07 16.83 -0.79
N LEU A 246 3.78 17.13 -0.77
CA LEU A 246 3.06 17.57 -1.96
C LEU A 246 3.36 19.06 -2.16
N ILE A 247 4.00 19.40 -3.28
CA ILE A 247 4.32 20.80 -3.62
C ILE A 247 3.15 21.50 -4.30
N GLU A 248 2.18 20.73 -4.80
CA GLU A 248 0.88 21.20 -5.28
C GLU A 248 -0.23 20.26 -4.82
N PRO A 249 -1.47 20.77 -4.70
CA PRO A 249 -2.61 19.93 -4.37
C PRO A 249 -2.84 18.82 -5.39
N ILE A 250 -3.26 17.65 -4.90
CA ILE A 250 -3.64 16.52 -5.72
C ILE A 250 -5.14 16.25 -5.58
N GLN A 251 -5.75 15.68 -6.61
CA GLN A 251 -7.16 15.32 -6.61
C GLN A 251 -7.36 13.99 -7.34
N GLY A 252 -8.00 13.04 -6.65
CA GLY A 252 -8.48 11.79 -7.23
C GLY A 252 -9.66 12.01 -8.17
N VAL A 253 -9.93 11.02 -9.02
CA VAL A 253 -11.01 11.00 -10.01
C VAL A 253 -11.98 9.84 -9.82
N SER A 254 -11.71 8.94 -8.86
CA SER A 254 -12.67 7.95 -8.38
C SER A 254 -13.38 8.43 -7.10
N SER A 255 -14.34 7.64 -6.60
CA SER A 255 -14.97 7.88 -5.29
C SER A 255 -14.06 7.59 -4.09
N PHE A 256 -12.82 7.13 -4.32
CA PHE A 256 -11.93 6.66 -3.24
C PHE A 256 -11.66 7.72 -2.17
N THR A 257 -11.51 8.99 -2.57
CA THR A 257 -11.31 10.11 -1.63
C THR A 257 -12.50 10.28 -0.66
N ASP A 258 -13.71 9.90 -1.08
CA ASP A 258 -14.92 9.97 -0.27
C ASP A 258 -15.18 8.67 0.51
N THR A 259 -14.90 7.51 -0.09
CA THR A 259 -15.23 6.19 0.49
C THR A 259 -14.17 5.70 1.47
N PHE A 260 -12.88 5.99 1.25
CA PHE A 260 -11.82 5.52 2.15
C PHE A 260 -11.96 6.07 3.57
N PRO A 261 -12.25 7.37 3.80
CA PRO A 261 -12.44 7.91 5.14
C PRO A 261 -13.64 7.34 5.89
N THR A 262 -14.66 6.80 5.21
CA THR A 262 -15.85 6.24 5.88
C THR A 262 -15.62 4.81 6.39
N ARG A 263 -14.52 4.16 6.00
CA ARG A 263 -14.16 2.80 6.43
C ARG A 263 -13.44 2.76 7.78
N GLY A 264 -13.05 3.90 8.32
CA GLY A 264 -12.36 4.03 9.60
C GLY A 264 -13.29 4.48 10.73
N PRO A 265 -12.90 4.27 11.99
CA PRO A 265 -13.63 4.86 13.10
C PRO A 265 -13.51 6.39 13.05
N ARG A 266 -14.53 7.05 13.61
CA ARG A 266 -14.58 8.49 13.82
C ARG A 266 -14.76 8.77 15.29
N ASP A 267 -14.11 9.80 15.79
CA ASP A 267 -14.33 10.29 17.14
C ASP A 267 -15.66 11.07 17.23
N ARG A 268 -16.01 11.55 18.43
CA ARG A 268 -17.27 12.31 18.62
C ARG A 268 -17.33 13.64 17.87
N GLN A 269 -16.19 14.15 17.40
CA GLN A 269 -16.10 15.36 16.57
C GLN A 269 -16.14 15.03 15.07
N GLY A 270 -16.30 13.75 14.71
CA GLY A 270 -16.35 13.29 13.34
C GLY A 270 -14.98 13.22 12.67
N ARG A 271 -13.86 13.24 13.41
CA ARG A 271 -12.48 13.18 12.85
C ARG A 271 -12.01 11.73 12.73
N SER A 272 -11.23 11.43 11.70
CA SER A 272 -10.63 10.10 11.49
C SER A 272 -9.17 10.19 11.06
N LEU A 273 -8.34 9.22 11.46
CA LEU A 273 -6.97 9.07 10.91
C LEU A 273 -6.95 8.75 9.41
N ARG A 274 -8.11 8.44 8.82
CA ARG A 274 -8.28 8.26 7.36
C ARG A 274 -8.65 9.54 6.62
N ASP A 275 -8.91 10.65 7.31
CA ASP A 275 -9.25 11.90 6.65
C ASP A 275 -8.02 12.43 5.88
N PHE A 276 -8.19 12.72 4.59
CA PHE A 276 -7.11 13.19 3.74
C PHE A 276 -6.85 14.69 3.88
N ASP A 277 -5.62 15.10 3.57
CA ASP A 277 -5.23 16.50 3.36
C ASP A 277 -5.16 16.84 1.86
N LEU A 278 -4.39 16.05 1.10
CA LEU A 278 -4.15 16.15 -0.35
C LEU A 278 -3.63 17.50 -0.85
N ARG A 279 -3.21 18.41 0.04
CA ARG A 279 -2.68 19.73 -0.32
C ARG A 279 -1.18 19.79 -0.12
N THR A 280 -0.71 19.33 1.03
CA THR A 280 0.71 19.30 1.40
C THR A 280 1.20 17.90 1.80
N ARG A 281 0.28 16.99 2.11
CA ARG A 281 0.54 15.61 2.53
C ARG A 281 -0.64 14.67 2.24
N LEU A 282 -0.47 13.37 2.46
CA LEU A 282 -1.52 12.38 2.22
C LEU A 282 -2.67 12.52 3.24
N PHE A 283 -2.39 12.30 4.52
CA PHE A 283 -3.39 12.32 5.59
C PHE A 283 -3.37 13.62 6.40
N ARG A 284 -4.56 14.07 6.80
CA ARG A 284 -4.74 15.27 7.63
C ARG A 284 -4.08 15.14 8.99
N TYR A 285 -4.16 13.95 9.58
CA TYR A 285 -3.60 13.58 10.87
C TYR A 285 -2.47 12.57 10.64
N PRO A 286 -1.19 12.97 10.73
CA PRO A 286 -0.03 12.11 10.41
C PRO A 286 0.25 11.07 11.49
N LEU A 287 -0.71 10.15 11.66
CA LEU A 287 -0.58 8.86 12.31
C LEU A 287 -1.29 7.83 11.43
N SER A 288 -0.60 6.75 11.08
CA SER A 288 -1.10 5.72 10.19
C SER A 288 -2.43 5.15 10.69
N PHE A 289 -3.43 5.15 9.79
CA PHE A 289 -4.70 4.46 10.01
C PHE A 289 -4.51 2.96 10.28
N MET A 290 -3.35 2.38 9.94
CA MET A 290 -3.05 0.98 10.20
C MET A 290 -2.82 0.66 11.68
N ILE A 291 -2.84 1.66 12.57
CA ILE A 291 -3.02 1.43 14.01
C ILE A 291 -4.30 0.63 14.33
N TYR A 292 -5.32 0.69 13.47
CA TYR A 292 -6.57 -0.09 13.60
C TYR A 292 -6.51 -1.46 12.90
N SER A 293 -5.37 -1.84 12.31
CA SER A 293 -5.27 -3.11 11.60
C SER A 293 -5.08 -4.29 12.55
N ASP A 294 -5.63 -5.46 12.17
CA ASP A 294 -5.40 -6.68 12.93
C ASP A 294 -3.91 -7.09 12.93
N LEU A 295 -3.12 -6.66 11.93
CA LEU A 295 -1.67 -6.84 11.92
C LEU A 295 -1.00 -6.12 13.09
N PHE A 296 -1.38 -4.86 13.33
CA PHE A 296 -0.85 -4.09 14.46
C PHE A 296 -1.28 -4.68 15.79
N ASP A 297 -2.56 -5.04 15.91
CA ASP A 297 -3.10 -5.69 17.12
C ASP A 297 -2.54 -7.09 17.35
N GLY A 298 -2.12 -7.76 16.28
CA GLY A 298 -1.49 -9.07 16.31
C GLY A 298 -0.04 -9.05 16.78
N LEU A 299 0.67 -7.91 16.76
CA LEU A 299 2.09 -7.81 17.15
C LEU A 299 2.37 -8.42 18.54
N PRO A 300 3.56 -8.99 18.79
CA PRO A 300 3.97 -9.41 20.13
C PRO A 300 3.78 -8.27 21.15
N ASN A 301 3.32 -8.61 22.35
CA ASN A 301 2.91 -7.60 23.34
C ASN A 301 3.99 -6.57 23.65
N GLU A 302 5.25 -7.00 23.79
CA GLU A 302 6.37 -6.10 24.08
C GLU A 302 6.67 -5.15 22.91
N ILE A 303 6.59 -5.65 21.66
CA ILE A 303 6.72 -4.80 20.47
C ILE A 303 5.59 -3.79 20.41
N ARG A 304 4.33 -4.24 20.55
CA ARG A 304 3.16 -3.36 20.47
C ARG A 304 3.19 -2.28 21.57
N ARG A 305 3.52 -2.65 22.80
CA ARG A 305 3.68 -1.70 23.92
C ARG A 305 4.80 -0.70 23.64
N GLY A 306 5.94 -1.17 23.13
CA GLY A 306 7.04 -0.31 22.72
C GLY A 306 6.62 0.70 21.65
N VAL A 307 5.88 0.26 20.63
CA VAL A 307 5.37 1.15 19.58
C VAL A 307 4.43 2.19 20.16
N TYR A 308 3.45 1.81 20.99
CA TYR A 308 2.59 2.77 21.68
C TYR A 308 3.39 3.81 22.49
N GLY A 309 4.44 3.39 23.20
CA GLY A 309 5.30 4.31 23.95
C GLY A 309 6.03 5.31 23.03
N ARG A 310 6.58 4.84 21.90
CA ARG A 310 7.25 5.69 20.92
C ARG A 310 6.30 6.62 20.18
N LEU A 311 5.10 6.15 19.87
CA LEU A 311 4.05 6.96 19.26
C LEU A 311 3.63 8.09 20.21
N LEU A 312 3.40 7.80 21.50
CA LEU A 312 3.06 8.82 22.49
C LEU A 312 4.16 9.88 22.57
N HIS A 313 5.41 9.45 22.74
CA HIS A 313 6.57 10.34 22.78
C HIS A 313 6.72 11.18 21.49
N GLY A 314 6.48 10.58 20.33
CA GLY A 314 6.55 11.27 19.04
C GLY A 314 5.36 12.19 18.74
N LEU A 315 4.30 12.16 19.56
CA LEU A 315 3.13 13.04 19.49
C LEU A 315 3.20 14.16 20.54
N GLU A 316 3.85 13.92 21.69
CA GLU A 316 4.02 14.91 22.76
C GLU A 316 4.64 16.22 22.26
N GLY A 317 4.07 17.35 22.69
CA GLY A 317 4.58 18.69 22.37
C GLY A 317 4.31 19.17 20.94
N ARG A 318 3.69 18.34 20.08
CA ARG A 318 3.29 18.75 18.72
C ARG A 318 1.90 19.37 18.72
N ALA A 319 1.71 20.39 17.88
CA ALA A 319 0.41 21.05 17.71
C ALA A 319 -0.69 20.09 17.19
N ASP A 320 -0.34 19.13 16.34
CA ASP A 320 -1.25 18.08 15.85
C ASP A 320 -1.32 16.86 16.77
N GLY A 321 -0.38 16.73 17.72
CA GLY A 321 -0.24 15.59 18.62
C GLY A 321 -1.45 15.40 19.52
N GLU A 322 -1.89 16.46 20.20
CA GLU A 322 -3.08 16.41 21.07
C GLU A 322 -4.35 16.02 20.32
N VAL A 323 -4.49 16.45 19.07
CA VAL A 323 -5.64 16.10 18.23
C VAL A 323 -5.60 14.62 17.87
N ILE A 324 -4.43 14.10 17.47
CA ILE A 324 -4.24 12.69 17.16
C ILE A 324 -4.50 11.82 18.39
N LEU A 325 -3.95 12.20 19.56
CA LEU A 325 -4.17 11.48 20.82
C LEU A 325 -5.65 11.44 21.18
N ALA A 326 -6.38 12.56 21.04
CA ALA A 326 -7.81 12.60 21.27
C ALA A 326 -8.59 11.67 20.33
N ILE A 327 -8.26 11.66 19.03
CA ILE A 327 -8.88 10.74 18.07
C ILE A 327 -8.64 9.29 18.51
N VAL A 328 -7.39 8.91 18.76
CA VAL A 328 -7.02 7.52 19.10
C VAL A 328 -7.67 7.07 20.41
N ARG A 329 -7.66 7.91 21.45
CA ARG A 329 -8.30 7.62 22.75
C ARG A 329 -9.77 7.27 22.64
N GLU A 330 -10.49 7.88 21.71
CA GLU A 330 -11.92 7.64 21.51
C GLU A 330 -12.23 6.49 20.55
N THR A 331 -11.29 6.12 19.69
CA THR A 331 -11.55 5.23 18.54
C THR A 331 -10.79 3.91 18.57
N LYS A 332 -9.68 3.82 19.31
CA LYS A 332 -8.86 2.61 19.40
C LYS A 332 -9.17 1.87 20.70
N ALA A 333 -9.70 0.65 20.56
CA ALA A 333 -9.85 -0.26 21.69
C ALA A 333 -8.49 -0.87 22.11
N GLY A 334 -8.38 -1.22 23.39
CA GLY A 334 -7.22 -1.94 23.94
C GLY A 334 -5.95 -1.09 24.06
N LEU A 335 -6.09 0.22 24.24
CA LEU A 335 -4.96 1.11 24.50
C LEU A 335 -4.27 0.76 25.83
N PRO A 336 -2.94 0.92 25.91
CA PRO A 336 -2.24 0.81 27.19
C PRO A 336 -2.63 1.96 28.12
N GLU A 337 -2.48 1.75 29.44
CA GLU A 337 -2.84 2.74 30.47
C GLU A 337 -2.17 4.11 30.25
N SER A 338 -0.93 4.13 29.76
CA SER A 338 -0.20 5.37 29.42
C SER A 338 -0.86 6.23 28.35
N TRP A 339 -1.80 5.68 27.58
CA TRP A 339 -2.57 6.41 26.57
C TRP A 339 -3.90 6.93 27.09
N LEU A 340 -4.35 6.52 28.28
CA LEU A 340 -5.58 7.00 28.87
C LEU A 340 -5.37 8.38 29.52
N PRO A 341 -6.38 9.26 29.53
CA PRO A 341 -6.31 10.48 30.31
C PRO A 341 -6.13 10.15 31.80
N HIS A 342 -5.19 10.83 32.46
CA HIS A 342 -4.95 10.73 33.90
C HIS A 342 -6.10 11.32 34.72
#